data_AF-A0AAV4LN39-F1
#
_entry.id   AF-A0AAV4LN39-F1
#
_cell.length_a   1.000
_cell.length_b   1.000
_cell.length_c   1.000
_cell.angle_alpha   90.00
_cell.angle_beta   90.00
_cell.angle_gamma   90.00
#
_symmetry.space_group_name_H-M   'P 1'
#
loop_
_entity.id
_entity.type
_entity.pdbx_description
1 polymer ?
#
loop_
_entity_poly.entity_id
_entity_poly.type
_entity_poly.pdbx_seq_one_letter_code
_entity_poly.pdbx_strand_id
1 'polypeptide(L)'
;MSYICIQVEEEYVAQIQLAPNCYIRYRNYVEVDPANCTESLKPLEYMPCAVEMFIRHFFKSVALIPLWKTLGDFYGNDTNDASTIVQSEPPALLKCDNLELCKLLEKHVVHYWLQPGTMFSSTLNLLENSDKFMSKFDGQKSLSRLNFPDMPGSLVHGSTNWRLEAVKVVAHTMRIDRAIDWKELAKIAAYEEKRHQLFMLAGESEYAALEWRPPMHRLELPSVCCGECFMVFNLDVLSNFASERDDTGITSYFWHCELCGARLRNRDVELRMIRFLDQLFCAYQAQDLVCRQCRTVKLLPLSRVCTCGGEFAARLPRERWRDSCKVLSQLSDLAGMKCLRETSAVFRDMWKDL
;
A
#
# COMPACT_ATOMS: atom_id res chain seq x y z
N MET A 1 21.97 -30.21 -3.26
CA MET A 1 20.61 -30.69 -2.90
C MET A 1 19.65 -29.62 -3.37
N SER A 2 18.95 -29.90 -4.47
CA SER A 2 18.02 -28.95 -5.08
C SER A 2 16.62 -29.31 -4.60
N TYR A 3 16.07 -28.50 -3.70
CA TYR A 3 14.68 -28.66 -3.27
C TYR A 3 13.84 -27.65 -4.04
N ILE A 4 12.81 -28.15 -4.73
CA ILE A 4 11.70 -27.33 -5.20
C ILE A 4 10.78 -27.17 -3.98
N CYS A 5 10.87 -26.03 -3.30
CA CYS A 5 9.93 -25.71 -2.22
C CYS A 5 8.67 -25.12 -2.86
N ILE A 6 7.69 -25.98 -3.18
CA ILE A 6 6.34 -25.54 -3.50
C ILE A 6 5.61 -25.42 -2.16
N GLN A 7 5.59 -24.21 -1.61
CA GLN A 7 4.57 -23.87 -0.62
C GLN A 7 3.31 -23.50 -1.41
N VAL A 8 2.29 -24.32 -1.30
CA VAL A 8 0.93 -23.92 -1.68
C VAL A 8 0.51 -22.94 -0.59
N GLU A 9 0.38 -21.66 -0.95
CA GLU A 9 -0.22 -20.67 -0.05
C GLU A 9 -1.63 -21.16 0.33
N GLU A 10 -2.00 -20.90 1.58
CA GLU A 10 -3.34 -21.20 2.11
C GLU A 10 -4.44 -20.72 1.16
N GLU A 11 -5.54 -21.49 1.08
CA GLU A 11 -6.69 -21.11 0.27
C GLU A 11 -7.37 -19.87 0.88
N TYR A 12 -7.55 -18.83 0.04
CA TYR A 12 -8.23 -17.60 0.43
C TYR A 12 -9.52 -17.46 -0.36
N VAL A 13 -10.57 -17.07 0.35
CA VAL A 13 -11.90 -16.83 -0.21
C VAL A 13 -11.96 -15.51 -0.97
N ALA A 14 -11.27 -14.49 -0.48
CA ALA A 14 -11.24 -13.17 -1.08
C ALA A 14 -9.91 -12.48 -0.80
N GLN A 15 -9.48 -11.61 -1.71
CA GLN A 15 -8.29 -10.78 -1.49
C GLN A 15 -8.45 -9.41 -2.14
N ILE A 16 -7.89 -8.39 -1.47
CA ILE A 16 -7.67 -7.07 -2.02
C ILE A 16 -6.17 -6.83 -2.03
N GLN A 17 -5.60 -6.58 -3.20
CA GLN A 17 -4.17 -6.33 -3.38
C GLN A 17 -3.97 -5.00 -4.10
N LEU A 18 -3.61 -3.95 -3.34
CA LEU A 18 -3.35 -2.61 -3.88
C LEU A 18 -1.92 -2.49 -4.44
N ALA A 19 -0.97 -3.20 -3.84
CA ALA A 19 0.42 -3.28 -4.27
C ALA A 19 1.02 -4.64 -3.87
N PRO A 20 2.21 -5.03 -4.36
CA PRO A 20 2.84 -6.30 -3.98
C PRO A 20 2.90 -6.54 -2.47
N ASN A 21 3.22 -5.50 -1.70
CA ASN A 21 3.35 -5.53 -0.23
C ASN A 21 2.17 -4.84 0.49
N CYS A 22 1.09 -4.50 -0.22
CA CYS A 22 -0.11 -3.86 0.35
C CYS A 22 -1.34 -4.69 0.00
N TYR A 23 -1.73 -5.58 0.91
CA TYR A 23 -2.82 -6.53 0.68
C TYR A 23 -3.55 -6.92 1.96
N ILE A 24 -4.78 -7.38 1.80
CA ILE A 24 -5.56 -8.10 2.80
C ILE A 24 -6.21 -9.31 2.14
N ARG A 25 -6.05 -10.48 2.75
CA ARG A 25 -6.60 -11.74 2.29
C ARG A 25 -7.48 -12.33 3.38
N TYR A 26 -8.67 -12.81 3.00
CA TYR A 26 -9.67 -13.36 3.89
C TYR A 26 -9.72 -14.87 3.71
N ARG A 27 -9.53 -15.62 4.79
CA ARG A 27 -9.64 -17.08 4.80
C ARG A 27 -11.09 -17.55 4.92
N ASN A 28 -11.96 -16.75 5.54
CA ASN A 28 -13.36 -17.08 5.81
C ASN A 28 -14.29 -15.93 5.42
N TYR A 29 -15.58 -16.27 5.26
CA TYR A 29 -16.62 -15.30 4.93
C TYR A 29 -16.99 -14.41 6.13
N VAL A 30 -16.95 -14.93 7.37
CA VAL A 30 -17.68 -14.43 8.55
C VAL A 30 -17.07 -13.19 9.23
N GLU A 31 -15.87 -13.32 9.81
CA GLU A 31 -15.27 -12.28 10.65
C GLU A 31 -13.80 -12.01 10.30
N VAL A 32 -13.41 -10.75 10.50
CA VAL A 32 -12.06 -10.23 10.26
C VAL A 32 -11.32 -10.35 11.57
N ASP A 33 -10.84 -11.55 11.87
CA ASP A 33 -9.97 -11.82 13.02
C ASP A 33 -8.53 -12.03 12.56
N PRO A 34 -7.51 -11.72 13.38
CA PRO A 34 -6.10 -11.99 13.05
C PRO A 34 -5.82 -13.47 12.73
N ALA A 35 -6.65 -14.38 13.20
CA ALA A 35 -6.57 -15.81 12.88
C ALA A 35 -7.16 -16.16 11.49
N ASN A 36 -8.06 -15.33 10.97
CA ASN A 36 -8.84 -15.55 9.76
C ASN A 36 -8.42 -14.63 8.60
N CYS A 37 -7.49 -13.71 8.83
CA CYS A 37 -7.00 -12.76 7.82
C CYS A 37 -5.47 -12.76 7.80
N THR A 38 -4.89 -12.80 6.59
CA THR A 38 -3.48 -12.49 6.38
C THR A 38 -3.39 -11.13 5.69
N GLU A 39 -2.63 -10.21 6.28
CA GLU A 39 -2.56 -8.84 5.78
C GLU A 39 -1.15 -8.26 5.88
N SER A 40 -0.87 -7.36 4.94
CA SER A 40 0.25 -6.44 4.98
C SER A 40 -0.30 -5.08 4.59
N LEU A 41 -0.70 -4.27 5.57
CA LEU A 41 -1.37 -2.98 5.37
C LEU A 41 -0.56 -1.81 5.96
N LYS A 42 0.78 -1.91 5.96
CA LYS A 42 1.67 -0.84 6.46
C LYS A 42 1.33 0.55 5.93
N PRO A 43 0.97 0.74 4.63
CA PRO A 43 0.60 2.06 4.13
C PRO A 43 -0.59 2.71 4.86
N LEU A 44 -1.48 1.92 5.47
CA LEU A 44 -2.62 2.46 6.22
C LEU A 44 -2.20 3.02 7.59
N GLU A 45 -1.10 2.55 8.18
CA GLU A 45 -0.56 3.11 9.43
C GLU A 45 -0.06 4.56 9.27
N TYR A 46 0.19 5.00 8.04
CA TYR A 46 0.53 6.38 7.71
C TYR A 46 -0.69 7.30 7.61
N MET A 47 -1.89 6.74 7.74
CA MET A 47 -3.15 7.45 7.73
C MET A 47 -3.63 7.70 9.16
N PRO A 48 -4.53 8.66 9.40
CA PRO A 48 -5.17 8.80 10.69
C PRO A 48 -5.91 7.51 11.08
N CYS A 49 -5.88 7.13 12.35
CA CYS A 49 -6.43 5.86 12.84
C CYS A 49 -7.91 5.65 12.44
N ALA A 50 -8.75 6.69 12.51
CA ALA A 50 -10.15 6.61 12.09
C ALA A 50 -10.28 6.32 10.57
N VAL A 51 -9.35 6.82 9.76
CA VAL A 51 -9.31 6.58 8.31
C VAL A 51 -8.83 5.16 8.01
N GLU A 52 -7.82 4.68 8.74
CA GLU A 52 -7.42 3.27 8.67
C GLU A 52 -8.61 2.34 8.96
N MET A 53 -9.32 2.58 10.07
CA MET A 53 -10.49 1.77 10.45
C MET A 53 -11.60 1.82 9.40
N PHE A 54 -11.85 3.00 8.83
CA PHE A 54 -12.77 3.15 7.71
C PHE A 54 -12.34 2.35 6.49
N ILE A 55 -11.07 2.42 6.08
CA ILE A 55 -10.56 1.68 4.91
C ILE A 55 -10.69 0.17 5.14
N ARG A 56 -10.39 -0.33 6.34
CA ARG A 56 -10.58 -1.74 6.71
C ARG A 56 -12.06 -2.15 6.63
N HIS A 57 -12.97 -1.32 7.12
CA HIS A 57 -14.41 -1.55 6.99
C HIS A 57 -14.88 -1.55 5.53
N PHE A 58 -14.34 -0.64 4.73
CA PHE A 58 -14.59 -0.56 3.29
C PHE A 58 -14.08 -1.80 2.57
N PHE A 59 -12.85 -2.26 2.82
CA PHE A 59 -12.30 -3.50 2.26
C PHE A 59 -13.16 -4.71 2.59
N LYS A 60 -13.60 -4.85 3.85
CA LYS A 60 -14.54 -5.91 4.24
C LYS A 60 -15.82 -5.83 3.42
N SER A 61 -16.36 -4.63 3.25
CA SER A 61 -17.63 -4.40 2.56
C SER A 61 -17.54 -4.65 1.05
N VAL A 62 -16.45 -4.25 0.40
CA VAL A 62 -16.22 -4.46 -1.03
C VAL A 62 -15.96 -5.93 -1.34
N ALA A 63 -15.11 -6.59 -0.55
CA ALA A 63 -14.72 -7.97 -0.80
C ALA A 63 -15.81 -8.96 -0.43
N LEU A 64 -16.36 -8.87 0.78
CA LEU A 64 -17.18 -9.95 1.33
C LEU A 64 -18.65 -9.79 0.95
N ILE A 65 -19.28 -8.62 1.07
CA ILE A 65 -20.74 -8.48 0.89
C ILE A 65 -21.23 -9.06 -0.46
N PRO A 66 -20.60 -8.77 -1.61
CA PRO A 66 -21.01 -9.36 -2.88
C PRO A 66 -20.88 -10.89 -2.90
N LEU A 67 -19.78 -11.44 -2.33
CA LEU A 67 -19.58 -12.90 -2.24
C LEU A 67 -20.66 -13.57 -1.41
N TRP A 68 -21.01 -12.99 -0.25
CA TRP A 68 -22.06 -13.52 0.61
C TRP A 68 -23.41 -13.54 -0.09
N LYS A 69 -23.74 -12.48 -0.82
CA LYS A 69 -25.02 -12.41 -1.53
C LYS A 69 -25.08 -13.43 -2.67
N THR A 70 -23.99 -13.59 -3.43
CA THR A 70 -23.88 -14.63 -4.47
C THR A 70 -24.07 -16.03 -3.90
N LEU A 71 -23.45 -16.33 -2.74
CA LEU A 71 -23.60 -17.63 -2.08
C LEU A 71 -25.01 -17.85 -1.53
N GLY A 72 -25.61 -16.84 -0.90
CA GLY A 72 -27.00 -16.92 -0.42
C GLY A 72 -27.98 -17.24 -1.54
N ASP A 73 -27.86 -16.55 -2.68
CA ASP A 73 -28.68 -16.78 -3.87
C ASP A 73 -28.44 -18.18 -4.47
N PHE A 74 -27.20 -18.68 -4.47
CA PHE A 74 -26.86 -20.03 -4.95
C PHE A 74 -27.48 -21.14 -4.09
N TYR A 75 -27.47 -20.98 -2.77
CA TYR A 75 -27.99 -21.99 -1.84
C TYR A 75 -29.49 -21.86 -1.55
N GLY A 76 -30.17 -20.86 -2.11
CA GLY A 76 -31.60 -20.62 -1.88
C GLY A 76 -31.94 -20.22 -0.43
N ASN A 77 -30.95 -19.69 0.29
CA ASN A 77 -31.11 -19.23 1.66
C ASN A 77 -31.32 -17.71 1.66
N ASP A 78 -32.51 -17.25 2.08
CA ASP A 78 -32.80 -15.84 2.42
C ASP A 78 -32.11 -15.42 3.74
N THR A 79 -30.85 -15.82 3.96
CA THR A 79 -30.14 -15.53 5.19
C THR A 79 -29.62 -14.09 5.17
N ASN A 80 -30.38 -13.20 5.80
CA ASN A 80 -29.90 -11.90 6.29
C ASN A 80 -28.91 -12.04 7.46
N ASP A 81 -28.74 -13.25 8.02
CA ASP A 81 -27.88 -13.52 9.17
C ASP A 81 -26.57 -14.20 8.75
N ALA A 82 -25.47 -13.50 9.06
CA ALA A 82 -24.11 -13.91 8.80
C ALA A 82 -23.64 -15.14 9.61
N SER A 83 -24.44 -15.61 10.57
CA SER A 83 -24.05 -16.58 11.60
C SER A 83 -24.34 -18.04 11.25
N THR A 84 -25.04 -18.34 10.15
CA THR A 84 -25.59 -19.69 9.89
C THR A 84 -25.01 -20.39 8.66
N ILE A 85 -23.84 -19.96 8.13
CA ILE A 85 -23.19 -20.63 7.00
C ILE A 85 -21.92 -21.35 7.47
N VAL A 86 -21.88 -22.62 7.09
CA VAL A 86 -20.91 -23.69 7.37
C VAL A 86 -19.45 -23.22 7.29
N GLN A 87 -18.64 -23.62 8.27
CA GLN A 87 -17.18 -23.44 8.33
C GLN A 87 -16.39 -24.20 7.23
N SER A 88 -17.07 -24.76 6.23
CA SER A 88 -16.49 -25.54 5.14
C SER A 88 -17.23 -25.27 3.84
N GLU A 89 -16.49 -25.02 2.75
CA GLU A 89 -17.05 -24.87 1.41
C GLU A 89 -17.92 -26.09 1.03
N PRO A 90 -19.21 -25.90 0.71
CA PRO A 90 -20.07 -27.04 0.40
C PRO A 90 -19.70 -27.65 -0.97
N PRO A 91 -19.75 -28.98 -1.11
CA PRO A 91 -19.34 -29.70 -2.33
C PRO A 91 -20.20 -29.41 -3.58
N ALA A 92 -21.25 -28.59 -3.45
CA ALA A 92 -22.08 -28.14 -4.56
C ALA A 92 -21.41 -27.04 -5.41
N LEU A 93 -20.53 -26.22 -4.83
CA LEU A 93 -19.75 -25.21 -5.56
C LEU A 93 -18.82 -25.85 -6.60
N LEU A 94 -18.23 -27.00 -6.27
CA LEU A 94 -17.34 -27.77 -7.15
C LEU A 94 -18.05 -28.32 -8.41
N LYS A 95 -19.39 -28.31 -8.43
CA LYS A 95 -20.21 -28.84 -9.54
C LYS A 95 -20.81 -27.77 -10.44
N CYS A 96 -20.67 -26.49 -10.08
CA CYS A 96 -21.22 -25.38 -10.84
C CYS A 96 -20.22 -24.88 -11.90
N ASP A 97 -20.71 -24.33 -13.01
CA ASP A 97 -19.86 -23.61 -13.95
C ASP A 97 -19.41 -22.30 -13.30
N ASN A 98 -18.10 -22.16 -13.10
CA ASN A 98 -17.49 -20.96 -12.53
C ASN A 98 -17.90 -19.68 -13.26
N LEU A 99 -18.25 -19.77 -14.56
CA LEU A 99 -18.67 -18.62 -15.34
C LEU A 99 -20.01 -18.02 -14.88
N GLU A 100 -20.98 -18.83 -14.45
CA GLU A 100 -22.27 -18.35 -13.97
C GLU A 100 -22.14 -17.65 -12.62
N LEU A 101 -21.35 -18.23 -11.71
CA LEU A 101 -21.04 -17.64 -10.41
C LEU A 101 -20.30 -16.31 -10.56
N CYS A 102 -19.32 -16.22 -11.48
CA CYS A 102 -18.62 -14.98 -11.77
C CYS A 102 -19.57 -13.88 -12.28
N LYS A 103 -20.54 -14.21 -13.15
CA LYS A 103 -21.55 -13.25 -13.63
C LYS A 103 -22.50 -12.77 -12.54
N LEU A 104 -22.91 -13.67 -11.63
CA LEU A 104 -23.73 -13.30 -10.48
C LEU A 104 -22.97 -12.39 -9.51
N LEU A 105 -21.71 -12.73 -9.24
CA LEU A 105 -20.83 -11.90 -8.41
C LEU A 105 -20.65 -10.50 -9.03
N GLU A 106 -20.34 -10.44 -10.32
CA GLU A 106 -20.22 -9.17 -11.04
C GLU A 106 -21.50 -8.33 -10.93
N LYS A 107 -22.67 -8.94 -11.12
CA LYS A 107 -23.97 -8.26 -10.98
C LYS A 107 -24.13 -7.64 -9.60
N HIS A 108 -23.77 -8.36 -8.54
CA HIS A 108 -23.83 -7.85 -7.17
C HIS A 108 -22.83 -6.72 -6.93
N VAL A 109 -21.58 -6.86 -7.38
CA VAL A 109 -20.56 -5.80 -7.28
C VAL A 109 -21.03 -4.53 -7.99
N VAL A 110 -21.51 -4.65 -9.23
CA VAL A 110 -22.05 -3.53 -10.02
C VAL A 110 -23.24 -2.89 -9.30
N HIS A 111 -24.17 -3.69 -8.78
CA HIS A 111 -25.36 -3.19 -8.08
C HIS A 111 -25.00 -2.36 -6.84
N TYR A 112 -24.07 -2.86 -6.02
CA TYR A 112 -23.69 -2.23 -4.76
C TYR A 112 -22.78 -1.01 -4.95
N TRP A 113 -21.86 -1.03 -5.92
CA TRP A 113 -20.78 -0.03 -6.03
C TRP A 113 -20.85 0.88 -7.25
N LEU A 114 -21.50 0.46 -8.34
CA LEU A 114 -21.59 1.25 -9.57
C LEU A 114 -22.99 1.82 -9.78
N GLN A 115 -23.98 0.97 -10.09
CA GLN A 115 -25.36 1.39 -10.40
C GLN A 115 -26.36 0.33 -9.91
N PRO A 116 -27.29 0.66 -9.00
CA PRO A 116 -27.61 1.98 -8.44
C PRO A 116 -26.55 2.51 -7.45
N GLY A 117 -25.69 1.66 -6.91
CA GLY A 117 -24.58 2.08 -6.04
C GLY A 117 -24.99 2.30 -4.58
N THR A 118 -25.83 1.43 -3.99
CA THR A 118 -26.34 1.60 -2.62
C THR A 118 -25.24 1.66 -1.56
N MET A 119 -24.22 0.79 -1.65
CA MET A 119 -23.07 0.78 -0.75
C MET A 119 -22.14 1.97 -1.02
N PHE A 120 -22.01 2.35 -2.30
CA PHE A 120 -21.29 3.57 -2.67
C PHE A 120 -21.92 4.80 -2.02
N SER A 121 -23.24 5.00 -2.14
CA SER A 121 -23.94 6.13 -1.54
C SER A 121 -23.80 6.15 -0.01
N SER A 122 -23.89 4.98 0.65
CA SER A 122 -23.62 4.90 2.09
C SER A 122 -22.18 5.31 2.44
N THR A 123 -21.20 4.90 1.62
CA THR A 123 -19.78 5.23 1.82
C THR A 123 -19.53 6.73 1.61
N LEU A 124 -20.15 7.31 0.57
CA LEU A 124 -20.06 8.74 0.27
C LEU A 124 -20.66 9.58 1.41
N ASN A 125 -21.84 9.22 1.91
CA ASN A 125 -22.48 9.89 3.05
C ASN A 125 -21.63 9.85 4.33
N LEU A 126 -20.88 8.75 4.54
CA LEU A 126 -19.95 8.63 5.66
C LEU A 126 -18.75 9.58 5.49
N LEU A 127 -18.20 9.71 4.29
CA LEU A 127 -17.06 10.61 4.02
C LEU A 127 -17.44 12.09 4.05
N GLU A 128 -18.68 12.41 3.69
CA GLU A 128 -19.21 13.77 3.71
C GLU A 128 -19.36 14.29 5.14
N ASN A 129 -20.03 13.52 6.00
CA ASN A 129 -20.31 13.94 7.37
C ASN A 129 -19.19 13.55 8.34
N SER A 130 -18.28 14.49 8.63
CA SER A 130 -17.17 14.32 9.59
C SER A 130 -17.62 13.76 10.95
N ASP A 131 -18.74 14.25 11.49
CA ASP A 131 -19.17 13.87 12.85
C ASP A 131 -19.70 12.43 12.88
N LYS A 132 -20.46 12.03 11.86
CA LYS A 132 -20.90 10.64 11.67
C LYS A 132 -19.72 9.72 11.43
N PHE A 133 -18.74 10.15 10.63
CA PHE A 133 -17.50 9.42 10.40
C PHE A 133 -16.77 9.14 11.71
N MET A 134 -16.52 10.20 12.48
CA MET A 134 -15.81 10.11 13.75
C MET A 134 -16.58 9.29 14.78
N SER A 135 -17.88 9.47 14.92
CA SER A 135 -18.67 8.65 15.85
C SER A 135 -18.66 7.16 15.53
N LYS A 136 -18.50 6.77 14.25
CA LYS A 136 -18.43 5.38 13.81
C LYS A 136 -17.03 4.77 13.92
N PHE A 137 -15.99 5.54 13.63
CA PHE A 137 -14.61 5.04 13.50
C PHE A 137 -13.62 5.56 14.54
N ASP A 138 -14.02 6.47 15.43
CA ASP A 138 -13.22 6.92 16.57
C ASP A 138 -13.92 6.57 17.89
N GLY A 139 -13.48 5.47 18.51
CA GLY A 139 -14.02 4.99 19.78
C GLY A 139 -13.78 5.93 20.97
N GLN A 140 -12.91 6.94 20.86
CA GLN A 140 -12.56 7.83 21.99
C GLN A 140 -12.90 9.31 21.75
N LYS A 141 -13.73 9.63 20.74
CA LYS A 141 -14.35 10.96 20.48
C LYS A 141 -13.39 12.16 20.60
N SER A 142 -12.26 12.14 19.90
CA SER A 142 -11.30 13.25 19.91
C SER A 142 -10.99 13.75 18.49
N LEU A 143 -11.47 14.95 18.15
CA LEU A 143 -11.29 15.59 16.84
C LEU A 143 -9.82 15.87 16.47
N SER A 144 -8.89 15.85 17.44
CA SER A 144 -7.45 16.01 17.19
C SER A 144 -6.79 14.79 16.53
N ARG A 145 -7.54 13.73 16.22
CA ARG A 145 -7.04 12.44 15.70
C ARG A 145 -7.02 12.28 14.19
N LEU A 146 -7.59 13.22 13.42
CA LEU A 146 -7.52 13.18 11.96
C LEU A 146 -6.19 13.74 11.40
N ASN A 147 -5.25 14.04 12.28
CA ASN A 147 -3.89 14.41 11.89
C ASN A 147 -3.12 13.17 11.42
N PHE A 148 -2.35 13.35 10.36
CA PHE A 148 -1.46 12.31 9.85
C PHE A 148 -0.35 12.04 10.88
N PRO A 149 -0.04 10.77 11.18
CA PRO A 149 1.02 10.40 12.09
C PRO A 149 2.39 10.77 11.49
N ASP A 150 3.31 11.23 12.34
CA ASP A 150 4.69 11.52 11.94
C ASP A 150 5.50 10.22 11.87
N MET A 151 5.37 9.53 10.74
CA MET A 151 6.04 8.26 10.47
C MET A 151 7.23 8.47 9.51
N PRO A 152 8.32 7.68 9.66
CA PRO A 152 9.49 7.80 8.80
C PRO A 152 9.11 7.57 7.34
N GLY A 153 9.56 8.45 6.45
CA GLY A 153 9.23 8.37 5.04
C GLY A 153 7.79 8.68 4.67
N SER A 154 7.03 9.36 5.52
CA SER A 154 5.69 9.83 5.14
C SER A 154 5.76 10.79 3.94
N LEU A 155 4.89 10.56 2.96
CA LEU A 155 4.62 11.45 1.82
C LEU A 155 3.46 12.40 2.10
N VAL A 156 2.69 12.12 3.15
CA VAL A 156 1.55 12.91 3.61
C VAL A 156 1.97 13.71 4.84
N HIS A 157 1.57 14.98 4.87
CA HIS A 157 1.95 15.91 5.94
C HIS A 157 0.69 16.54 6.54
N GLY A 158 0.82 17.22 7.68
CA GLY A 158 -0.33 17.76 8.41
C GLY A 158 -1.22 18.75 7.63
N SER A 159 -0.78 19.25 6.48
CA SER A 159 -1.56 20.07 5.55
C SER A 159 -2.39 19.28 4.53
N THR A 160 -2.17 17.97 4.41
CA THR A 160 -2.89 17.10 3.47
C THR A 160 -4.31 16.84 3.98
N ASN A 161 -5.28 16.76 3.08
CA ASN A 161 -6.65 16.44 3.43
C ASN A 161 -6.81 14.93 3.62
N TRP A 162 -7.19 14.47 4.83
CA TRP A 162 -7.44 13.05 5.11
C TRP A 162 -8.50 12.44 4.18
N ARG A 163 -9.51 13.22 3.77
CA ARG A 163 -10.56 12.77 2.85
C ARG A 163 -9.99 12.44 1.48
N LEU A 164 -9.05 13.24 1.01
CA LEU A 164 -8.42 13.03 -0.29
C LEU A 164 -7.69 11.69 -0.32
N GLU A 165 -6.89 11.41 0.71
CA GLU A 165 -6.15 10.14 0.78
C GLU A 165 -7.09 8.94 0.93
N ALA A 166 -8.17 9.07 1.70
CA ALA A 166 -9.21 8.05 1.79
C ALA A 166 -9.89 7.80 0.43
N VAL A 167 -10.27 8.87 -0.27
CA VAL A 167 -10.89 8.82 -1.61
C VAL A 167 -9.98 8.16 -2.63
N LYS A 168 -8.68 8.47 -2.62
CA LYS A 168 -7.71 7.84 -3.54
C LYS A 168 -7.67 6.32 -3.34
N VAL A 169 -7.71 5.83 -2.10
CA VAL A 169 -7.75 4.39 -1.79
C VAL A 169 -9.07 3.76 -2.26
N VAL A 170 -10.21 4.39 -1.94
CA VAL A 170 -11.55 3.90 -2.33
C VAL A 170 -11.68 3.80 -3.85
N ALA A 171 -11.36 4.88 -4.57
CA ALA A 171 -11.41 4.92 -6.02
C ALA A 171 -10.49 3.88 -6.65
N HIS A 172 -9.25 3.75 -6.15
CA HIS A 172 -8.31 2.77 -6.66
C HIS A 172 -8.79 1.34 -6.46
N THR A 173 -9.32 1.02 -5.27
CA THR A 173 -9.84 -0.32 -4.94
C THR A 173 -10.98 -0.70 -5.88
N MET A 174 -11.91 0.24 -6.13
CA MET A 174 -13.01 0.02 -7.08
C MET A 174 -12.49 -0.20 -8.51
N ARG A 175 -11.43 0.50 -8.93
CA ARG A 175 -10.84 0.38 -10.27
C ARG A 175 -10.17 -0.97 -10.53
N ILE A 176 -9.49 -1.52 -9.53
CA ILE A 176 -8.69 -2.75 -9.69
C ILE A 176 -9.50 -4.03 -9.54
N ASP A 177 -10.79 -3.92 -9.21
CA ASP A 177 -11.66 -5.06 -8.99
C ASP A 177 -11.75 -5.92 -10.26
N ARG A 178 -11.31 -7.18 -10.13
CA ARG A 178 -11.27 -8.17 -11.22
C ARG A 178 -12.59 -8.90 -11.41
N ALA A 179 -13.53 -8.75 -10.47
CA ALA A 179 -14.89 -9.29 -10.63
C ALA A 179 -15.67 -8.53 -11.72
N ILE A 180 -15.22 -7.33 -12.11
CA ILE A 180 -15.87 -6.48 -13.11
C ILE A 180 -15.16 -6.64 -14.47
N ASP A 181 -15.92 -6.92 -15.52
CA ASP A 181 -15.45 -6.86 -16.90
C ASP A 181 -15.41 -5.40 -17.39
N TRP A 182 -14.22 -4.80 -17.30
CA TRP A 182 -13.94 -3.43 -17.73
C TRP A 182 -13.94 -3.22 -19.26
N LYS A 183 -14.44 -4.17 -20.05
CA LYS A 183 -14.65 -3.98 -21.49
C LYS A 183 -15.95 -3.23 -21.81
N GLU A 184 -16.91 -3.25 -20.90
CA GLU A 184 -18.20 -2.59 -21.11
C GLU A 184 -18.14 -1.09 -20.80
N LEU A 185 -18.41 -0.27 -21.81
CA LEU A 185 -18.41 1.20 -21.70
C LEU A 185 -19.35 1.73 -20.60
N ALA A 186 -20.49 1.07 -20.37
CA ALA A 186 -21.43 1.49 -19.33
C ALA A 186 -20.85 1.36 -17.91
N LYS A 187 -20.08 0.30 -17.64
CA LYS A 187 -19.41 0.07 -16.35
C LYS A 187 -18.28 1.07 -16.13
N ILE A 188 -17.51 1.37 -17.18
CA ILE A 188 -16.48 2.41 -17.16
C ILE A 188 -17.10 3.78 -16.87
N ALA A 189 -18.16 4.15 -17.60
CA ALA A 189 -18.82 5.44 -17.41
C ALA A 189 -19.41 5.59 -16.00
N ALA A 190 -20.05 4.53 -15.47
CA ALA A 190 -20.53 4.50 -14.11
C ALA A 190 -19.39 4.69 -13.10
N TYR A 191 -18.26 3.99 -13.27
CA TYR A 191 -17.10 4.16 -12.41
C TYR A 191 -16.54 5.59 -12.46
N GLU A 192 -16.39 6.18 -13.65
CA GLU A 192 -15.89 7.56 -13.79
C GLU A 192 -16.82 8.57 -13.12
N GLU A 193 -18.15 8.37 -13.20
CA GLU A 193 -19.12 9.20 -12.46
C GLU A 193 -18.93 9.10 -10.95
N LYS A 194 -18.79 7.88 -10.42
CA LYS A 194 -18.54 7.64 -8.98
C LYS A 194 -17.18 8.19 -8.54
N ARG A 195 -16.15 8.05 -9.38
CA ARG A 195 -14.83 8.63 -9.15
C ARG A 195 -14.92 10.15 -9.06
N HIS A 196 -15.61 10.79 -10.01
CA HIS A 196 -15.83 12.23 -10.00
C HIS A 196 -16.52 12.69 -8.70
N GLN A 197 -17.59 12.00 -8.28
CA GLN A 197 -18.29 12.32 -7.02
C GLN A 197 -17.36 12.24 -5.79
N LEU A 198 -16.50 11.23 -5.71
CA LEU A 198 -15.55 11.08 -4.61
C LEU A 198 -14.50 12.22 -4.59
N PHE A 199 -13.94 12.59 -5.74
CA PHE A 199 -12.92 13.65 -5.81
C PHE A 199 -13.50 15.04 -5.58
N MET A 200 -14.71 15.31 -6.09
CA MET A 200 -15.46 16.52 -5.80
C MET A 200 -15.72 16.67 -4.29
N LEU A 201 -16.02 15.57 -3.59
CA LEU A 201 -16.17 15.57 -2.14
C LEU A 201 -14.88 15.94 -1.40
N ALA A 202 -13.72 15.51 -1.92
CA ALA A 202 -12.42 15.82 -1.35
C ALA A 202 -11.93 17.25 -1.68
N GLY A 203 -12.63 17.97 -2.57
CA GLY A 203 -12.26 19.32 -3.01
C GLY A 203 -11.10 19.37 -3.99
N GLU A 204 -10.82 18.26 -4.68
CA GLU A 204 -9.70 18.12 -5.62
C GLU A 204 -10.17 17.58 -6.96
N SER A 205 -9.38 17.80 -8.02
CA SER A 205 -9.66 17.20 -9.31
C SER A 205 -9.23 15.73 -9.36
N GLU A 206 -10.07 14.88 -9.95
CA GLU A 206 -9.76 13.49 -10.27
C GLU A 206 -8.53 13.33 -11.19
N TYR A 207 -8.19 14.36 -11.97
CA TYR A 207 -7.02 14.36 -12.85
C TYR A 207 -5.71 14.60 -12.09
N ALA A 208 -5.76 15.09 -10.85
CA ALA A 208 -4.58 15.31 -10.02
C ALA A 208 -3.99 13.99 -9.47
N ALA A 209 -4.78 12.91 -9.45
CA ALA A 209 -4.38 11.62 -8.89
C ALA A 209 -4.65 10.46 -9.88
N LEU A 210 -3.94 10.45 -11.01
CA LEU A 210 -4.07 9.45 -12.07
C LEU A 210 -3.87 7.99 -11.59
N GLU A 211 -2.95 7.78 -10.65
CA GLU A 211 -2.66 6.48 -10.04
C GLU A 211 -2.52 6.64 -8.53
N TRP A 212 -3.09 5.68 -7.79
CA TRP A 212 -2.89 5.61 -6.36
C TRP A 212 -1.43 5.26 -6.05
N ARG A 213 -0.86 6.00 -5.10
CA ARG A 213 0.46 5.74 -4.54
C ARG A 213 0.32 5.61 -3.03
N PRO A 214 1.02 4.66 -2.39
CA PRO A 214 1.07 4.59 -0.94
C PRO A 214 1.47 5.94 -0.33
N PRO A 215 0.90 6.37 0.81
CA PRO A 215 1.26 7.61 1.51
C PRO A 215 2.66 7.57 2.18
N MET A 216 3.54 6.68 1.71
CA MET A 216 4.88 6.44 2.25
C MET A 216 5.87 6.21 1.10
N HIS A 217 7.13 6.57 1.33
CA HIS A 217 8.20 6.22 0.42
C HIS A 217 8.41 4.70 0.39
N ARG A 218 8.94 4.20 -0.72
CA ARG A 218 9.40 2.82 -0.84
C ARG A 218 10.93 2.81 -0.88
N LEU A 219 11.55 2.08 0.05
CA LEU A 219 13.00 1.96 0.12
C LEU A 219 13.38 0.49 0.31
N GLU A 220 13.90 -0.13 -0.73
CA GLU A 220 14.31 -1.53 -0.72
C GLU A 220 15.82 -1.67 -0.56
N LEU A 221 16.23 -2.47 0.42
CA LEU A 221 17.62 -2.89 0.59
C LEU A 221 17.82 -4.21 -0.15
N PRO A 222 18.68 -4.26 -1.17
CA PRO A 222 18.90 -5.48 -1.93
C PRO A 222 19.62 -6.53 -1.09
N SER A 223 19.36 -7.83 -1.31
CA SER A 223 20.13 -8.99 -0.78
C SER A 223 20.45 -8.98 0.73
N VAL A 224 19.47 -8.64 1.57
CA VAL A 224 19.53 -8.88 3.02
C VAL A 224 19.50 -10.39 3.28
N CYS A 225 20.37 -10.87 4.16
CA CYS A 225 20.43 -12.27 4.57
C CYS A 225 19.84 -12.42 5.97
N CYS A 226 18.89 -13.33 6.16
CA CYS A 226 18.37 -13.65 7.49
C CYS A 226 19.39 -14.51 8.26
N GLY A 227 19.69 -14.15 9.50
CA GLY A 227 20.56 -14.94 10.37
C GLY A 227 19.95 -16.27 10.86
N GLU A 228 18.63 -16.43 10.74
CA GLU A 228 17.90 -17.60 11.25
C GLU A 228 17.62 -18.62 10.14
N CYS A 229 16.97 -18.19 9.04
CA CYS A 229 16.66 -19.08 7.92
C CYS A 229 17.71 -19.07 6.81
N PHE A 230 18.74 -18.22 6.90
CA PHE A 230 19.83 -18.07 5.91
C PHE A 230 19.39 -17.70 4.49
N MET A 231 18.13 -17.34 4.31
CA MET A 231 17.61 -16.90 3.03
C MET A 231 18.01 -15.47 2.73
N VAL A 232 18.24 -15.20 1.45
CA VAL A 232 18.60 -13.89 0.92
C VAL A 232 17.41 -13.31 0.17
N PHE A 233 17.02 -12.09 0.50
CA PHE A 233 15.86 -11.41 -0.09
C PHE A 233 16.10 -9.90 -0.15
N ASN A 234 15.24 -9.17 -0.86
CA ASN A 234 15.25 -7.71 -0.85
C ASN A 234 14.30 -7.25 0.25
N LEU A 235 14.79 -6.47 1.21
CA LEU A 235 13.99 -6.02 2.36
C LEU A 235 13.38 -4.65 2.04
N ASP A 236 12.05 -4.54 2.04
CA ASP A 236 11.39 -3.24 2.07
C ASP A 236 11.45 -2.67 3.50
N VAL A 237 12.27 -1.63 3.67
CA VAL A 237 12.65 -1.10 4.98
C VAL A 237 11.46 -0.55 5.74
N LEU A 238 10.57 0.19 5.08
CA LEU A 238 9.49 0.88 5.77
C LEU A 238 8.30 -0.06 5.99
N SER A 239 8.01 -0.93 5.01
CA SER A 239 6.95 -1.94 5.13
C SER A 239 7.22 -2.94 6.27
N ASN A 240 8.47 -3.30 6.51
CA ASN A 240 8.86 -4.24 7.57
C ASN A 240 9.28 -3.57 8.89
N PHE A 241 9.20 -2.24 8.98
CA PHE A 241 9.58 -1.52 10.19
C PHE A 241 8.55 -1.75 11.29
N ALA A 242 8.98 -2.36 12.39
CA ALA A 242 8.13 -2.69 13.52
C ALA A 242 8.64 -2.04 14.80
N SER A 243 7.72 -1.86 15.75
CA SER A 243 8.03 -1.36 17.08
C SER A 243 7.36 -2.23 18.14
N GLU A 244 8.07 -2.50 19.22
CA GLU A 244 7.58 -3.25 20.38
C GLU A 244 7.86 -2.43 21.63
N ARG A 245 6.85 -2.29 22.51
CA ARG A 245 7.01 -1.67 23.82
C ARG A 245 7.20 -2.74 24.86
N ASP A 246 8.27 -2.61 25.64
CA ASP A 246 8.50 -3.48 26.80
C ASP A 246 7.70 -3.02 28.04
N ASP A 247 7.69 -3.86 29.07
CA ASP A 247 7.01 -3.58 30.35
C ASP A 247 7.54 -2.32 31.06
N THR A 248 8.74 -1.86 30.67
CA THR A 248 9.35 -0.63 31.20
C THR A 248 8.91 0.63 30.45
N GLY A 249 8.14 0.47 29.37
CA GLY A 249 7.64 1.56 28.52
C GLY A 249 8.63 2.01 27.44
N ILE A 250 9.77 1.35 27.29
CA ILE A 250 10.77 1.63 26.26
C ILE A 250 10.30 0.99 24.95
N THR A 251 10.26 1.79 23.88
CA THR A 251 9.91 1.31 22.55
C THR A 251 11.18 0.90 21.81
N SER A 252 11.28 -0.37 21.43
CA SER A 252 12.35 -0.89 20.56
C SER A 252 11.86 -1.01 19.12
N TYR A 253 12.70 -0.62 18.17
CA TYR A 253 12.38 -0.69 16.73
C TYR A 253 13.25 -1.75 16.04
N PHE A 254 12.68 -2.48 15.09
CA PHE A 254 13.35 -3.57 14.40
C PHE A 254 12.67 -3.95 13.08
N TRP A 255 13.28 -4.90 12.37
CA TRP A 255 12.76 -5.47 11.13
C TRP A 255 12.60 -6.97 11.27
N HIS A 256 11.66 -7.52 10.53
CA HIS A 256 11.43 -8.97 10.45
C HIS A 256 11.92 -9.51 9.11
N CYS A 257 12.24 -10.81 9.10
CA CYS A 257 12.42 -11.53 7.86
C CYS A 257 11.06 -11.78 7.21
N GLU A 258 10.89 -11.38 5.96
CA GLU A 258 9.64 -11.59 5.19
C GLU A 258 9.32 -13.08 4.97
N LEU A 259 10.31 -13.97 5.12
CA LEU A 259 10.16 -15.40 4.84
C LEU A 259 9.86 -16.23 6.10
N CYS A 260 10.57 -15.99 7.20
CA CYS A 260 10.40 -16.78 8.43
C CYS A 260 9.87 -15.97 9.62
N GLY A 261 9.66 -14.67 9.48
CA GLY A 261 9.19 -13.80 10.56
C GLY A 261 10.23 -13.52 11.65
N ALA A 262 11.44 -14.08 11.58
CA ALA A 262 12.46 -13.86 12.61
C ALA A 262 12.93 -12.39 12.66
N ARG A 263 13.16 -11.88 13.86
CA ARG A 263 13.72 -10.53 14.09
C ARG A 263 15.14 -10.43 13.52
N LEU A 264 15.33 -9.52 12.58
CA LEU A 264 16.64 -9.22 12.01
C LEU A 264 17.49 -8.45 13.03
N ARG A 265 18.81 -8.67 12.99
CA ARG A 265 19.74 -7.91 13.81
C ARG A 265 19.85 -6.49 13.26
N ASN A 266 19.48 -5.49 14.07
CA ASN A 266 19.53 -4.09 13.66
C ASN A 266 20.91 -3.66 13.14
N ARG A 267 22.01 -4.20 13.69
CA ARG A 267 23.37 -3.91 13.21
C ARG A 267 23.59 -4.37 11.77
N ASP A 268 23.04 -5.50 11.36
CA ASP A 268 23.20 -6.03 10.00
C ASP A 268 22.35 -5.22 9.01
N VAL A 269 21.15 -4.81 9.44
CA VAL A 269 20.28 -3.90 8.68
C VAL A 269 20.94 -2.52 8.53
N GLU A 270 21.51 -1.98 9.61
CA GLU A 270 22.25 -0.70 9.62
C GLU A 270 23.40 -0.70 8.62
N LEU A 271 24.25 -1.74 8.64
CA LEU A 271 25.34 -1.89 7.67
C LEU A 271 24.81 -1.98 6.24
N ARG A 272 23.65 -2.59 6.03
CA ARG A 272 23.04 -2.66 4.71
C ARG A 272 22.52 -1.32 4.23
N MET A 273 21.93 -0.51 5.12
CA MET A 273 21.51 0.86 4.83
C MET A 273 22.71 1.76 4.47
N ILE A 274 23.81 1.64 5.21
CA ILE A 274 25.06 2.37 4.92
C ILE A 274 25.59 1.99 3.53
N ARG A 275 25.67 0.69 3.23
CA ARG A 275 26.08 0.21 1.90
C ARG A 275 25.15 0.69 0.79
N PHE A 276 23.85 0.75 1.04
CA PHE A 276 22.89 1.28 0.08
C PHE A 276 23.16 2.76 -0.21
N LEU A 277 23.40 3.58 0.81
CA LEU A 277 23.74 5.00 0.63
C LEU A 277 25.05 5.19 -0.13
N ASP A 278 26.08 4.42 0.21
CA ASP A 278 27.38 4.46 -0.47
C ASP A 278 27.24 4.09 -1.96
N GLN A 279 26.54 3.00 -2.26
CA GLN A 279 26.26 2.59 -3.65
C GLN A 279 25.44 3.64 -4.40
N LEU A 280 24.45 4.23 -3.75
CA LEU A 280 23.66 5.30 -4.33
C LEU A 280 24.53 6.52 -4.62
N PHE A 281 25.39 6.93 -3.68
CA PHE A 281 26.32 8.03 -3.87
C PHE A 281 27.26 7.78 -5.07
N CYS A 282 27.91 6.62 -5.11
CA CYS A 282 28.77 6.23 -6.23
C CYS A 282 28.01 6.24 -7.56
N ALA A 283 26.77 5.75 -7.59
CA ALA A 283 25.95 5.75 -8.79
C ALA A 283 25.63 7.17 -9.30
N TYR A 284 25.41 8.14 -8.41
CA TYR A 284 25.20 9.53 -8.81
C TYR A 284 26.48 10.20 -9.31
N GLN A 285 27.63 9.88 -8.76
CA GLN A 285 28.92 10.42 -9.23
C GLN A 285 29.34 9.82 -10.57
N ALA A 286 29.01 8.55 -10.81
CA ALA A 286 29.30 7.84 -12.05
C ALA A 286 28.18 7.95 -13.11
N GLN A 287 27.13 8.71 -12.87
CA GLN A 287 25.96 8.73 -13.75
C GLN A 287 26.27 9.35 -15.11
N ASP A 288 25.61 8.83 -16.14
CA ASP A 288 25.61 9.45 -17.46
C ASP A 288 24.84 10.78 -17.46
N LEU A 289 25.24 11.67 -18.36
CA LEU A 289 24.39 12.77 -18.79
C LEU A 289 23.68 12.40 -20.09
N VAL A 290 22.37 12.65 -20.16
CA VAL A 290 21.51 12.27 -21.29
C VAL A 290 20.89 13.51 -21.90
N CYS A 291 20.84 13.59 -23.23
CA CYS A 291 20.19 14.70 -23.91
C CYS A 291 18.68 14.67 -23.69
N ARG A 292 18.09 15.80 -23.28
CA ARG A 292 16.63 15.88 -23.05
C ARG A 292 15.77 15.68 -24.30
N GLN A 293 16.31 15.99 -25.48
CA GLN A 293 15.58 15.93 -26.75
C GLN A 293 15.71 14.56 -27.41
N CYS A 294 16.92 14.14 -27.77
CA CYS A 294 17.15 12.90 -28.53
C CYS A 294 17.44 11.68 -27.65
N ARG A 295 17.55 11.85 -26.33
CA ARG A 295 17.88 10.79 -25.35
C ARG A 295 19.23 10.10 -25.57
N THR A 296 20.12 10.68 -26.38
CA THR A 296 21.49 10.18 -26.57
C THR A 296 22.35 10.47 -25.34
N VAL A 297 23.18 9.48 -24.95
CA VAL A 297 24.16 9.60 -23.86
C VAL A 297 25.32 10.50 -24.27
N LYS A 298 25.79 11.34 -23.36
CA LYS A 298 26.95 12.21 -23.57
C LYS A 298 28.23 11.36 -23.61
N LEU A 299 28.82 11.23 -24.80
CA LEU A 299 30.07 10.51 -25.00
C LEU A 299 31.32 11.36 -24.78
N LEU A 300 31.24 12.67 -25.08
CA LEU A 300 32.38 13.59 -25.01
C LEU A 300 32.29 14.47 -23.76
N PRO A 301 33.21 14.33 -22.77
CA PRO A 301 33.13 15.04 -21.49
C PRO A 301 33.07 16.57 -21.61
N LEU A 302 33.82 17.13 -22.56
CA LEU A 302 33.91 18.58 -22.79
C LEU A 302 32.72 19.16 -23.59
N SER A 303 31.87 18.32 -24.17
CA SER A 303 30.73 18.83 -24.95
C SER A 303 29.68 19.46 -24.03
N ARG A 304 29.33 20.72 -24.29
CA ARG A 304 28.27 21.42 -23.55
C ARG A 304 26.87 21.12 -24.08
N VAL A 305 26.77 20.77 -25.36
CA VAL A 305 25.49 20.61 -26.08
C VAL A 305 25.54 19.31 -26.88
N CYS A 306 24.39 18.65 -27.03
CA CYS A 306 24.26 17.47 -27.87
C CYS A 306 24.43 17.84 -29.35
N THR A 307 24.74 16.85 -30.20
CA THR A 307 24.79 17.03 -31.66
C THR A 307 23.45 17.49 -32.25
N CYS A 308 22.32 17.21 -31.56
CA CYS A 308 21.00 17.71 -31.94
C CYS A 308 20.72 19.14 -31.45
N GLY A 309 21.65 19.81 -30.78
CA GLY A 309 21.45 21.13 -30.16
C GLY A 309 20.81 21.10 -28.76
N GLY A 310 20.47 19.91 -28.24
CA GLY A 310 19.82 19.77 -26.95
C GLY A 310 20.77 19.79 -25.75
N GLU A 311 20.26 20.23 -24.60
CA GLU A 311 20.98 20.21 -23.32
C GLU A 311 21.08 18.79 -22.74
N PHE A 312 22.22 18.50 -22.11
CA PHE A 312 22.44 17.28 -21.35
C PHE A 312 22.00 17.46 -19.90
N ALA A 313 21.25 16.49 -19.36
CA ALA A 313 20.81 16.45 -17.98
C ALA A 313 21.26 15.16 -17.30
N ALA A 314 21.42 15.22 -15.98
CA ALA A 314 21.67 14.05 -15.13
C ALA A 314 20.60 12.97 -15.36
N ARG A 315 21.05 11.72 -15.51
CA ARG A 315 20.15 10.57 -15.70
C ARG A 315 19.38 10.21 -14.43
N LEU A 316 20.01 10.34 -13.27
CA LEU A 316 19.41 9.99 -11.99
C LEU A 316 18.71 11.21 -11.36
N PRO A 317 17.43 11.08 -10.96
CA PRO A 317 16.68 12.18 -10.36
C PRO A 317 17.23 12.53 -8.99
N ARG A 318 17.48 13.80 -8.68
CA ARG A 318 18.05 14.24 -7.39
C ARG A 318 17.13 13.92 -6.21
N GLU A 319 15.84 13.84 -6.47
CA GLU A 319 14.79 13.52 -5.51
C GLU A 319 15.05 12.17 -4.84
N ARG A 320 15.42 11.15 -5.62
CA ARG A 320 15.66 9.80 -5.09
C ARG A 320 16.78 9.78 -4.05
N TRP A 321 17.86 10.54 -4.24
CA TRP A 321 18.93 10.68 -3.26
C TRP A 321 18.43 11.37 -1.98
N ARG A 322 17.84 12.55 -2.14
CA ARG A 322 17.33 13.36 -1.02
C ARG A 322 16.33 12.59 -0.16
N ASP A 323 15.38 11.93 -0.81
CA ASP A 323 14.29 11.21 -0.15
C ASP A 323 14.84 9.96 0.58
N SER A 324 15.79 9.24 -0.03
CA SER A 324 16.49 8.11 0.62
C SER A 324 17.26 8.56 1.86
N CYS A 325 18.04 9.65 1.77
CA CYS A 325 18.77 10.21 2.89
C CYS A 325 17.85 10.69 4.02
N LYS A 326 16.71 11.31 3.68
CA LYS A 326 15.69 11.74 4.65
C LYS A 326 15.13 10.55 5.41
N VAL A 327 14.68 9.50 4.70
CA VAL A 327 14.11 8.29 5.29
C VAL A 327 15.11 7.59 6.21
N LEU A 328 16.33 7.36 5.73
CA LEU A 328 17.35 6.64 6.51
C LEU A 328 17.81 7.41 7.74
N SER A 329 17.86 8.74 7.66
CA SER A 329 18.11 9.60 8.82
C SER A 329 17.03 9.41 9.88
N GLN A 330 15.74 9.50 9.51
CA GLN A 330 14.62 9.32 10.43
C GLN A 330 14.64 7.95 11.10
N LEU A 331 14.91 6.89 10.32
CA LEU A 331 15.04 5.54 10.85
C LEU A 331 16.25 5.39 11.78
N SER A 332 17.37 6.06 11.47
CA SER A 332 18.55 6.04 12.33
C SER A 332 18.29 6.68 13.70
N ASP A 333 17.42 7.68 13.73
CA ASP A 333 17.02 8.38 14.94
C ASP A 333 16.11 7.50 15.81
N LEU A 334 15.07 6.91 15.22
CA LEU A 334 14.12 6.03 15.89
C LEU A 334 14.76 4.72 16.36
N ALA A 335 15.53 4.04 15.52
CA ALA A 335 16.11 2.73 15.83
C ALA A 335 17.46 2.79 16.57
N GLY A 336 17.96 4.00 16.90
CA GLY A 336 19.21 4.18 17.65
C GLY A 336 20.47 3.75 16.88
N MET A 337 20.46 3.84 15.55
CA MET A 337 21.57 3.44 14.68
C MET A 337 22.62 4.55 14.55
N LYS A 338 23.69 4.46 15.36
CA LYS A 338 24.71 5.51 15.46
C LYS A 338 25.54 5.67 14.20
N CYS A 339 26.00 4.55 13.62
CA CYS A 339 26.86 4.59 12.44
C CYS A 339 26.10 5.12 11.23
N LEU A 340 24.83 4.71 11.05
CA LEU A 340 24.00 5.23 9.97
C LEU A 340 23.73 6.73 10.15
N ARG A 341 23.49 7.19 11.39
CA ARG A 341 23.29 8.61 11.67
C ARG A 341 24.51 9.44 11.29
N GLU A 342 25.69 9.07 11.75
CA GLU A 342 26.96 9.74 11.42
C GLU A 342 27.21 9.74 9.90
N THR A 343 27.05 8.58 9.26
CA THR A 343 27.25 8.44 7.81
C THR A 343 26.26 9.31 7.01
N SER A 344 24.99 9.31 7.41
CA SER A 344 23.95 10.11 6.75
C SER A 344 24.18 11.62 6.91
N ALA A 345 24.77 12.06 8.03
CA ALA A 345 25.14 13.45 8.25
C ALA A 345 26.27 13.88 7.30
N VAL A 346 27.33 13.07 7.18
CA VAL A 346 28.43 13.30 6.24
C VAL A 346 27.92 13.40 4.81
N PHE A 347 27.12 12.42 4.36
CA PHE A 347 26.55 12.43 3.01
C PHE A 347 25.64 13.62 2.74
N ARG A 348 24.89 14.08 3.76
CA ARG A 348 24.05 15.28 3.64
C ARG A 348 24.89 16.54 3.47
N ASP A 349 25.96 16.67 4.25
CA ASP A 349 26.86 17.82 4.16
C ASP A 349 27.58 17.89 2.83
N MET A 350 28.03 16.75 2.29
CA MET A 350 28.61 16.68 0.95
C MET A 350 27.65 17.08 -0.18
N TRP A 351 26.34 17.01 0.07
CA TRP A 351 25.30 17.28 -0.93
C TRP A 351 24.63 18.65 -0.76
N LYS A 352 24.98 19.45 0.26
CA LYS A 352 24.39 20.79 0.49
C LYS A 352 24.70 21.80 -0.63
N ASP A 353 25.75 21.56 -1.41
CA ASP A 353 26.28 22.50 -2.40
C ASP A 353 25.93 22.16 -3.87
N LEU A 354 25.02 21.21 -4.11
CA LEU A 354 24.60 20.74 -5.44
C LEU A 354 23.11 20.93 -5.69
#